data_AF-A0A1C5PQS5-F1
#
_entry.id   AF-A0A1C5PQS5-F1
#
_cell.length_a   1.000
_cell.length_b   1.000
_cell.length_c   1.000
_cell.angle_alpha   90.00
_cell.angle_beta   90.00
_cell.angle_gamma   90.00
#
_symmetry.space_group_name_H-M   'P 1'
#
loop_
_entity.id
_entity.type
_entity.pdbx_description
1 polymer ?
#
loop_
_entity_poly.entity_id
_entity_poly.type
_entity_poly.pdbx_seq_one_letter_code
_entity_poly.pdbx_strand_id
1 'polypeptide(L)'
;MSRNFKKIAVASALVAATTLPTTMVSALETNVKNDSNTPVTLSSERRGWYEEYGYKYYYDDNGELLKGLQEIDGNTYYFYSYDGHMAYSSWSDYDTINDSGMIVKVNRDGYVKGHAKIEANKWIQINKDWYYFDDNLYPYQGVRTVDGVKYYFEYNGRLATTTYKGIKTTTYNYQLIAYDQDGVVTEQTDIVGNKWIKFNNDWYYFDKNLNPYTGVHTIDGVRYYFLWDGKLPSYDSVMVNTTKENNYLISYNGKGLVVEYVKIEGDK
;
A
#
# COMPACT_ATOMS: atom_id res chain seq x y z
N MET A 1 17.08 33.35 37.72
CA MET A 1 18.43 33.57 37.16
C MET A 1 18.30 33.83 35.68
N SER A 2 18.40 35.10 35.27
CA SER A 2 18.35 35.53 33.86
C SER A 2 19.71 35.29 33.22
N ARG A 3 19.74 34.69 32.01
CA ARG A 3 20.95 34.58 31.19
C ARG A 3 20.78 35.41 29.92
N ASN A 4 21.45 36.56 29.93
CA ASN A 4 21.74 37.41 28.78
C ASN A 4 22.62 36.68 27.77
N PHE A 5 22.27 36.77 26.48
CA PHE A 5 23.25 36.63 25.41
C PHE A 5 23.12 37.79 24.41
N LYS A 6 24.29 38.40 24.17
CA LYS A 6 24.56 39.61 23.41
C LYS A 6 24.23 39.42 21.92
N LYS A 7 23.56 40.41 21.34
CA LYS A 7 23.52 40.65 19.89
C LYS A 7 24.92 41.06 19.42
N ILE A 8 25.41 40.43 18.36
CA ILE A 8 26.56 40.88 17.59
C ILE A 8 26.07 41.06 16.15
N ALA A 9 26.13 42.30 15.66
CA ALA A 9 25.97 42.63 14.26
C ALA A 9 27.32 42.47 13.56
N VAL A 10 27.34 41.92 12.34
CA VAL A 10 28.50 42.05 11.45
C VAL A 10 28.01 42.44 10.06
N ALA A 11 28.68 43.46 9.54
CA ALA A 11 28.41 44.19 8.33
C ALA A 11 28.80 43.42 7.05
N SER A 12 28.19 43.86 5.96
CA SER A 12 28.48 43.50 4.58
C SER A 12 29.94 43.74 4.18
N ALA A 13 30.47 42.84 3.36
CA ALA A 13 31.56 43.14 2.44
C ALA A 13 31.34 42.37 1.13
N LEU A 14 31.19 43.13 0.06
CA LEU A 14 31.27 42.72 -1.34
C LEU A 14 32.76 42.47 -1.68
N VAL A 15 33.08 41.55 -2.59
CA VAL A 15 34.04 41.74 -3.72
C VAL A 15 34.39 40.41 -4.42
N ALA A 16 34.23 40.47 -5.75
CA ALA A 16 34.90 39.84 -6.89
C ALA A 16 35.12 38.31 -6.98
N ALA A 17 34.67 37.81 -8.14
CA ALA A 17 34.99 36.53 -8.73
C ALA A 17 36.43 36.45 -9.25
N THR A 18 37.03 35.26 -9.16
CA THR A 18 38.17 34.82 -9.96
C THR A 18 37.99 33.35 -10.34
N THR A 19 38.17 33.05 -11.63
CA THR A 19 37.87 31.75 -12.27
C THR A 19 39.10 30.85 -12.45
N LEU A 20 38.81 29.59 -12.82
CA LEU A 20 39.62 28.54 -13.52
C LEU A 20 40.42 27.54 -12.64
N PRO A 21 40.72 26.29 -13.09
CA PRO A 21 40.68 25.75 -14.46
C PRO A 21 40.10 24.33 -14.71
N THR A 22 39.94 24.12 -16.01
CA THR A 22 39.68 23.00 -16.92
C THR A 22 40.49 21.71 -16.75
N THR A 23 39.87 20.54 -17.01
CA THR A 23 40.44 19.36 -17.73
C THR A 23 39.27 18.61 -18.41
N MET A 24 39.09 18.67 -19.74
CA MET A 24 39.75 17.88 -20.82
C MET A 24 39.35 16.39 -20.81
N VAL A 25 38.94 15.70 -21.89
CA VAL A 25 38.64 16.02 -23.31
C VAL A 25 38.14 14.73 -24.00
N SER A 26 37.46 14.91 -25.15
CA SER A 26 37.39 14.01 -26.34
C SER A 26 36.20 13.05 -26.44
N ALA A 27 35.55 12.84 -27.60
CA ALA A 27 35.36 13.56 -28.86
C ALA A 27 34.39 12.68 -29.68
N LEU A 28 33.46 13.28 -30.43
CA LEU A 28 33.37 13.03 -31.87
C LEU A 28 32.57 14.16 -32.52
N GLU A 29 33.24 14.90 -33.37
CA GLU A 29 32.71 15.96 -34.20
C GLU A 29 31.91 15.37 -35.36
N THR A 30 30.79 16.00 -35.72
CA THR A 30 30.36 16.07 -37.11
C THR A 30 30.13 17.53 -37.49
N ASN A 31 30.96 17.98 -38.44
CA ASN A 31 30.95 19.32 -38.99
C ASN A 31 29.65 19.60 -39.76
N VAL A 32 28.86 20.56 -39.30
CA VAL A 32 28.01 21.39 -40.15
C VAL A 32 28.25 22.85 -39.75
N LYS A 33 28.91 23.60 -40.63
CA LYS A 33 28.97 25.06 -40.54
C LYS A 33 27.54 25.59 -40.65
N ASN A 34 27.05 26.29 -39.64
CA ASN A 34 25.94 27.22 -39.84
C ASN A 34 26.16 28.46 -38.98
N ASP A 35 26.43 29.57 -39.65
CA ASP A 35 26.41 30.91 -39.09
C ASP A 35 24.99 31.19 -38.57
N SER A 36 24.79 31.29 -37.26
CA SER A 36 23.64 31.97 -36.64
C SER A 36 23.91 32.21 -35.16
N ASN A 37 24.08 33.48 -34.82
CA ASN A 37 24.26 33.98 -33.46
C ASN A 37 22.90 34.04 -32.73
N THR A 38 22.26 32.89 -32.52
CA THR A 38 21.06 32.76 -31.68
C THR A 38 21.43 31.99 -30.42
N PRO A 39 21.18 32.51 -29.21
CA PRO A 39 21.29 31.71 -28.01
C PRO A 39 20.28 30.57 -28.12
N VAL A 40 20.76 29.33 -28.13
CA VAL A 40 19.90 28.14 -28.08
C VAL A 40 19.24 28.13 -26.71
N THR A 41 18.03 28.67 -26.62
CA THR A 41 17.12 28.41 -25.50
C THR A 41 16.68 26.96 -25.59
N LEU A 42 17.25 26.10 -24.76
CA LEU A 42 16.65 24.81 -24.41
C LEU A 42 15.36 25.09 -23.60
N SER A 43 14.26 25.44 -24.26
CA SER A 43 12.97 25.63 -23.57
C SER A 43 11.77 25.50 -24.52
N SER A 44 10.77 24.68 -24.14
CA SER A 44 9.33 24.77 -24.52
C SER A 44 8.66 23.82 -25.54
N GLU A 45 9.12 22.59 -25.80
CA GLU A 45 8.37 21.70 -26.72
C GLU A 45 7.24 20.87 -26.09
N ARG A 46 7.19 20.70 -24.76
CA ARG A 46 6.14 19.90 -24.11
C ARG A 46 5.01 20.81 -23.62
N ARG A 47 3.83 20.69 -24.23
CA ARG A 47 2.56 21.30 -23.78
C ARG A 47 1.48 20.23 -23.73
N GLY A 48 0.64 20.29 -22.71
CA GLY A 48 -0.41 19.30 -22.48
C GLY A 48 0.15 17.94 -22.04
N TRP A 49 -0.60 16.89 -22.37
CA TRP A 49 -0.29 15.52 -22.00
C TRP A 49 1.02 15.02 -22.62
N TYR A 50 1.87 14.45 -21.79
CA TYR A 50 3.14 13.84 -22.19
C TYR A 50 3.26 12.45 -21.56
N GLU A 51 3.71 11.45 -22.31
CA GLU A 51 3.88 10.08 -21.81
C GLU A 51 5.31 9.57 -22.08
N GLU A 52 5.95 9.04 -21.04
CA GLU A 52 7.32 8.51 -21.10
C GLU A 52 7.46 7.32 -20.16
N TYR A 53 7.99 6.20 -20.66
CA TYR A 53 8.16 4.94 -19.90
C TYR A 53 6.87 4.45 -19.19
N GLY A 54 5.70 4.73 -19.78
CA GLY A 54 4.39 4.37 -19.22
C GLY A 54 3.87 5.31 -18.13
N TYR A 55 4.57 6.40 -17.84
CA TYR A 55 4.12 7.46 -16.94
C TYR A 55 3.57 8.64 -17.72
N LYS A 56 2.45 9.19 -17.26
CA LYS A 56 1.81 10.36 -17.85
C LYS A 56 2.13 11.61 -17.04
N TYR A 57 2.32 12.72 -17.72
CA TYR A 57 2.64 14.03 -17.18
C TYR A 57 1.77 15.07 -17.89
N TYR A 58 1.68 16.26 -17.31
CA TYR A 58 1.03 17.39 -17.96
C TYR A 58 1.86 18.65 -17.82
N TYR A 59 2.09 19.33 -18.94
CA TYR A 59 2.77 20.62 -18.97
C TYR A 59 1.77 21.72 -19.32
N ASP A 60 1.83 22.85 -18.63
CA ASP A 60 0.97 23.99 -18.91
C ASP A 60 1.32 24.70 -20.23
N ASP A 61 0.59 25.76 -20.57
CA ASP A 61 0.82 26.54 -21.79
C ASP A 61 2.19 27.23 -21.84
N ASN A 62 2.81 27.45 -20.67
CA ASN A 62 4.16 28.01 -20.53
C ASN A 62 5.25 26.93 -20.61
N GLY A 63 4.87 25.65 -20.67
CA GLY A 63 5.77 24.50 -20.65
C GLY A 63 6.26 24.13 -19.26
N GLU A 64 5.58 24.56 -18.19
CA GLU A 64 5.86 24.17 -16.82
C GLU A 64 5.18 22.85 -16.47
N LEU A 65 5.92 21.93 -15.84
CA LEU A 65 5.39 20.64 -15.40
C LEU A 65 4.44 20.82 -14.22
N LEU A 66 3.19 20.37 -14.38
CA LEU A 66 2.18 20.45 -13.33
C LEU A 66 2.41 19.41 -12.23
N LYS A 67 2.06 19.81 -11.00
CA LYS A 67 2.15 19.01 -9.77
C LYS A 67 0.92 19.25 -8.88
N GLY A 68 0.62 18.32 -8.00
CA GLY A 68 -0.53 18.37 -7.08
C GLY A 68 -1.88 18.16 -7.80
N LEU A 69 -2.96 18.64 -7.18
CA LEU A 69 -4.31 18.60 -7.73
C LEU A 69 -4.46 19.58 -8.89
N GLN A 70 -4.92 19.10 -10.04
CA GLN A 70 -5.09 19.90 -11.25
C GLN A 70 -6.41 19.55 -11.94
N GLU A 71 -7.13 20.56 -12.43
CA GLU A 71 -8.30 20.36 -13.27
C GLU A 71 -7.93 20.57 -14.74
N ILE A 72 -8.13 19.53 -15.55
CA ILE A 72 -7.77 19.50 -16.97
C ILE A 72 -8.97 18.92 -17.72
N ASP A 73 -9.51 19.67 -18.68
CA ASP A 73 -10.63 19.26 -19.54
C ASP A 73 -11.84 18.71 -18.75
N GLY A 74 -12.17 19.35 -17.62
CA GLY A 74 -13.30 18.99 -16.76
C GLY A 74 -13.08 17.76 -15.88
N ASN A 75 -11.87 17.20 -15.84
CA ASN A 75 -11.49 16.13 -14.92
C ASN A 75 -10.40 16.59 -13.95
N THR A 76 -10.49 16.13 -12.71
CA THR A 76 -9.45 16.38 -11.71
C THR A 76 -8.42 15.23 -11.71
N TYR A 77 -7.15 15.60 -11.75
CA TYR A 77 -6.00 14.70 -11.68
C TYR A 77 -5.12 15.08 -10.50
N TYR A 78 -4.28 14.13 -10.07
CA TYR A 78 -3.21 14.41 -9.12
C TYR A 78 -1.87 14.05 -9.75
N PHE A 79 -0.94 14.97 -9.74
CA PHE A 79 0.43 14.77 -10.22
C PHE A 79 1.37 14.75 -9.02
N TYR A 80 2.15 13.68 -8.86
CA TYR A 80 3.02 13.52 -7.70
C TYR A 80 3.96 14.70 -7.53
N SER A 81 4.10 15.15 -6.29
CA SER A 81 4.90 16.33 -5.96
C SER A 81 6.39 16.14 -6.26
N TYR A 82 6.89 14.91 -6.23
CA TYR A 82 8.31 14.64 -6.40
C TYR A 82 8.76 14.76 -7.87
N ASP A 83 8.09 14.10 -8.82
CA ASP A 83 8.47 14.04 -10.24
C ASP A 83 7.37 14.46 -11.23
N GLY A 84 6.15 14.74 -10.76
CA GLY A 84 5.05 15.21 -11.59
C GLY A 84 4.34 14.13 -12.40
N HIS A 85 4.60 12.83 -12.19
CA HIS A 85 3.82 11.82 -12.88
C HIS A 85 2.39 11.75 -12.33
N MET A 86 1.44 11.42 -13.19
CA MET A 86 0.02 11.32 -12.86
C MET A 86 -0.22 10.09 -11.99
N ALA A 87 -0.91 10.29 -10.88
CA ALA A 87 -1.49 9.26 -10.04
C ALA A 87 -2.57 8.45 -10.78
N TYR A 88 -2.54 7.12 -10.68
CA TYR A 88 -3.62 6.24 -11.15
C TYR A 88 -3.63 4.92 -10.36
N SER A 89 -4.74 4.19 -10.49
CA SER A 89 -4.88 2.84 -9.91
C SER A 89 -4.37 1.77 -10.88
N SER A 90 -3.48 0.89 -10.41
CA SER A 90 -2.85 -0.13 -11.28
C SER A 90 -3.56 -1.48 -11.27
N TRP A 91 -4.05 -1.91 -10.11
CA TRP A 91 -4.51 -3.29 -9.90
C TRP A 91 -6.00 -3.38 -9.57
N SER A 92 -6.55 -2.36 -8.94
CA SER A 92 -7.94 -2.31 -8.50
C SER A 92 -8.71 -1.22 -9.24
N ASP A 93 -10.00 -1.05 -8.96
CA ASP A 93 -10.78 0.08 -9.51
C ASP A 93 -10.29 1.43 -8.95
N TYR A 94 -9.75 1.43 -7.72
CA TYR A 94 -9.31 2.64 -7.03
C TYR A 94 -8.10 2.40 -6.14
N ASP A 95 -7.11 3.29 -6.24
CA ASP A 95 -5.98 3.34 -5.30
C ASP A 95 -6.03 4.63 -4.48
N THR A 96 -5.43 4.58 -3.29
CA THR A 96 -5.31 5.72 -2.38
C THR A 96 -3.84 6.09 -2.25
N ILE A 97 -3.55 7.37 -2.45
CA ILE A 97 -2.21 7.93 -2.53
C ILE A 97 -2.06 8.90 -1.37
N ASN A 98 -0.87 8.89 -0.77
CA ASN A 98 -0.45 9.90 0.17
C ASN A 98 0.77 10.59 -0.42
N ASP A 99 0.63 11.89 -0.66
CA ASP A 99 1.72 12.71 -1.17
C ASP A 99 1.55 14.16 -0.70
N SER A 100 2.65 14.81 -0.33
CA SER A 100 2.68 16.22 0.10
C SER A 100 1.60 16.62 1.13
N GLY A 101 1.30 15.74 2.09
CA GLY A 101 0.30 16.01 3.13
C GLY A 101 -1.15 15.96 2.65
N MET A 102 -1.40 15.37 1.48
CA MET A 102 -2.72 15.09 0.94
C MET A 102 -2.93 13.58 0.84
N ILE A 103 -4.17 13.16 1.12
CA ILE A 103 -4.66 11.84 0.75
C ILE A 103 -5.57 11.99 -0.47
N VAL A 104 -5.35 11.18 -1.50
CA VAL A 104 -6.06 11.27 -2.78
C VAL A 104 -6.46 9.88 -3.24
N LYS A 105 -7.74 9.70 -3.58
CA LYS A 105 -8.28 8.47 -4.18
C LYS A 105 -8.43 8.66 -5.67
N VAL A 106 -7.81 7.79 -6.46
CA VAL A 106 -7.82 7.85 -7.94
C VAL A 106 -8.36 6.55 -8.53
N ASN A 107 -8.97 6.61 -9.70
CA ASN A 107 -9.36 5.42 -10.46
C ASN A 107 -8.25 4.99 -11.45
N ARG A 108 -8.52 3.96 -12.27
CA ARG A 108 -7.59 3.46 -13.30
C ARG A 108 -7.23 4.48 -14.39
N ASP A 109 -8.11 5.44 -14.65
CA ASP A 109 -7.86 6.50 -15.65
C ASP A 109 -7.07 7.68 -15.05
N GLY A 110 -6.78 7.66 -13.75
CA GLY A 110 -6.13 8.74 -13.00
C GLY A 110 -7.07 9.85 -12.51
N TYR A 111 -8.38 9.68 -12.69
CA TYR A 111 -9.35 10.64 -12.20
C TYR A 111 -9.44 10.58 -10.68
N VAL A 112 -9.31 11.74 -10.05
CA VAL A 112 -9.51 11.90 -8.61
C VAL A 112 -10.99 11.71 -8.29
N LYS A 113 -11.27 10.78 -7.36
CA LYS A 113 -12.62 10.42 -6.86
C LYS A 113 -12.86 10.87 -5.42
N GLY A 114 -11.86 11.45 -4.78
CA GLY A 114 -11.95 12.02 -3.44
C GLY A 114 -10.56 12.39 -2.95
N HIS A 115 -10.46 13.45 -2.16
CA HIS A 115 -9.20 13.86 -1.55
C HIS A 115 -9.46 14.63 -0.27
N ALA A 116 -8.45 14.68 0.61
CA ALA A 116 -8.47 15.49 1.81
C ALA A 116 -7.06 15.93 2.18
N LYS A 117 -6.95 17.07 2.87
CA LYS A 117 -5.71 17.43 3.54
C LYS A 117 -5.54 16.54 4.77
N ILE A 118 -4.33 16.04 4.97
CA ILE A 118 -3.99 15.22 6.12
C ILE A 118 -3.76 16.13 7.33
N GLU A 119 -4.38 15.78 8.44
CA GLU A 119 -4.07 16.33 9.75
C GLU A 119 -3.55 15.20 10.64
N ALA A 120 -2.34 15.38 11.18
CA ALA A 120 -1.72 14.39 12.06
C ALA A 120 -2.62 14.12 13.27
N ASN A 121 -2.69 12.85 13.67
CA ASN A 121 -3.48 12.38 14.81
C ASN A 121 -4.97 12.76 14.74
N LYS A 122 -5.55 12.76 13.54
CA LYS A 122 -6.99 12.94 13.35
C LYS A 122 -7.53 11.89 12.41
N TRP A 123 -8.81 11.56 12.64
CA TRP A 123 -9.60 10.80 11.71
C TRP A 123 -9.85 11.63 10.45
N ILE A 124 -9.43 11.09 9.30
CA ILE A 124 -9.69 11.68 7.99
C ILE A 124 -10.58 10.74 7.22
N GLN A 125 -11.67 11.27 6.68
CA GLN A 125 -12.59 10.51 5.84
C GLN A 125 -12.48 10.99 4.39
N ILE A 126 -12.36 10.03 3.47
CA ILE A 126 -12.53 10.27 2.04
C ILE A 126 -13.62 9.32 1.53
N ASN A 127 -14.70 9.89 1.01
CA ASN A 127 -15.91 9.13 0.67
C ASN A 127 -16.44 8.36 1.90
N LYS A 128 -16.39 7.02 1.87
CA LYS A 128 -16.81 6.15 2.99
C LYS A 128 -15.64 5.58 3.79
N ASP A 129 -14.41 5.81 3.33
CA ASP A 129 -13.21 5.17 3.84
C ASP A 129 -12.57 6.10 4.89
N TRP A 130 -12.20 5.53 6.04
CA TRP A 130 -11.58 6.25 7.15
C TRP A 130 -10.09 5.93 7.25
N TYR A 131 -9.30 6.92 7.64
CA TYR A 131 -7.85 6.85 7.77
C TYR A 131 -7.42 7.57 9.05
N TYR A 132 -6.26 7.20 9.56
CA TYR A 132 -5.62 7.88 10.67
C TYR A 132 -4.11 7.95 10.42
N PHE A 133 -3.52 9.13 10.62
CA PHE A 133 -2.14 9.42 10.25
C PHE A 133 -1.28 9.73 11.48
N ASP A 134 -0.01 9.35 11.40
CA ASP A 134 0.99 9.70 12.40
C ASP A 134 1.46 11.16 12.28
N ASP A 135 2.38 11.57 13.18
CA ASP A 135 2.97 12.91 13.20
C ASP A 135 3.75 13.27 11.92
N ASN A 136 4.22 12.26 11.19
CA ASN A 136 4.94 12.41 9.92
C ASN A 136 4.00 12.33 8.71
N LEU A 137 2.69 12.33 8.94
CA LEU A 137 1.64 12.23 7.92
C LEU A 137 1.65 10.88 7.19
N TYR A 138 2.22 9.82 7.74
CA TYR A 138 2.06 8.46 7.19
C TYR A 138 0.79 7.80 7.73
N PRO A 139 0.00 7.09 6.90
CA PRO A 139 -1.19 6.42 7.38
C PRO A 139 -0.79 5.22 8.25
N TYR A 140 -1.50 5.00 9.36
CA TYR A 140 -1.31 3.78 10.13
C TYR A 140 -1.75 2.55 9.33
N GLN A 141 -1.00 1.46 9.51
CA GLN A 141 -1.32 0.13 9.02
C GLN A 141 -1.24 -0.84 10.19
N GLY A 142 -2.03 -1.92 10.15
CA GLY A 142 -2.12 -2.87 11.26
C GLY A 142 -2.92 -2.32 12.45
N VAL A 143 -2.63 -2.85 13.65
CA VAL A 143 -3.35 -2.47 14.87
C VAL A 143 -2.80 -1.18 15.47
N ARG A 144 -3.67 -0.19 15.67
CA ARG A 144 -3.33 1.07 16.33
C ARG A 144 -4.34 1.41 17.42
N THR A 145 -3.85 1.91 18.55
CA THR A 145 -4.71 2.49 19.61
C THR A 145 -4.95 3.97 19.33
N VAL A 146 -6.22 4.37 19.25
CA VAL A 146 -6.69 5.76 19.10
C VAL A 146 -7.69 6.00 20.23
N ASP A 147 -7.45 7.01 21.06
CA ASP A 147 -8.29 7.38 22.20
C ASP A 147 -8.69 6.19 23.10
N GLY A 148 -7.75 5.27 23.31
CA GLY A 148 -7.93 4.08 24.17
C GLY A 148 -8.59 2.87 23.47
N VAL A 149 -8.99 2.98 22.21
CA VAL A 149 -9.59 1.89 21.42
C VAL A 149 -8.62 1.39 20.36
N LYS A 150 -8.45 0.08 20.25
CA LYS A 150 -7.63 -0.54 19.19
C LYS A 150 -8.45 -0.68 17.90
N TYR A 151 -7.90 -0.20 16.81
CA TYR A 151 -8.46 -0.33 15.46
C TYR A 151 -7.49 -1.06 14.53
N TYR A 152 -8.02 -1.79 13.56
CA TYR A 152 -7.23 -2.43 12.50
C TYR A 152 -7.31 -1.62 11.20
N PHE A 153 -6.15 -1.20 10.70
CA PHE A 153 -5.98 -0.53 9.42
C PHE A 153 -5.35 -1.49 8.41
N GLU A 154 -5.90 -1.54 7.21
CA GLU A 154 -5.41 -2.36 6.10
C GLU A 154 -4.05 -1.85 5.57
N TYR A 155 -3.43 -2.62 4.67
CA TYR A 155 -2.12 -2.28 4.08
C TYR A 155 -2.10 -0.93 3.33
N ASN A 156 -3.25 -0.45 2.86
CA ASN A 156 -3.39 0.84 2.18
C ASN A 156 -3.75 1.97 3.15
N GLY A 157 -3.76 1.71 4.47
CA GLY A 157 -4.06 2.68 5.51
C GLY A 157 -5.55 2.87 5.81
N ARG A 158 -6.45 2.17 5.11
CA ARG A 158 -7.89 2.27 5.33
C ARG A 158 -8.28 1.52 6.61
N LEU A 159 -9.12 2.12 7.45
CA LEU A 159 -9.78 1.42 8.56
C LEU A 159 -10.62 0.25 8.02
N ALA A 160 -10.38 -0.95 8.53
CA ALA A 160 -11.03 -2.18 8.06
C ALA A 160 -12.48 -2.26 8.53
N THR A 161 -13.37 -1.54 7.86
CA THR A 161 -14.82 -1.59 8.11
C THR A 161 -15.53 -2.53 7.13
N THR A 162 -16.68 -3.06 7.52
CA THR A 162 -17.48 -3.92 6.65
C THR A 162 -18.96 -3.80 6.97
N THR A 163 -19.82 -4.06 5.98
CA THR A 163 -21.28 -4.13 6.19
C THR A 163 -21.74 -5.43 6.83
N TYR A 164 -20.86 -6.44 6.90
CA TYR A 164 -21.16 -7.71 7.53
C TYR A 164 -21.08 -7.60 9.05
N LYS A 165 -22.20 -7.91 9.73
CA LYS A 165 -22.27 -8.00 11.19
C LYS A 165 -21.59 -9.29 11.66
N GLY A 166 -20.36 -9.19 12.14
CA GLY A 166 -19.62 -10.30 12.74
C GLY A 166 -18.15 -9.95 12.98
N ILE A 167 -17.41 -10.89 13.55
CA ILE A 167 -15.97 -10.74 13.79
C ILE A 167 -15.20 -11.33 12.62
N LYS A 168 -14.32 -10.53 12.01
CA LYS A 168 -13.39 -10.96 10.98
C LYS A 168 -12.04 -11.26 11.60
N THR A 169 -11.39 -12.30 11.09
CA THR A 169 -9.99 -12.63 11.45
C THR A 169 -9.09 -12.34 10.25
N THR A 170 -7.93 -11.77 10.50
CA THR A 170 -6.89 -11.54 9.49
C THR A 170 -5.50 -11.77 10.08
N THR A 171 -4.50 -11.86 9.20
CA THR A 171 -3.09 -11.92 9.57
C THR A 171 -2.38 -10.67 9.09
N TYR A 172 -1.66 -9.99 9.98
CA TYR A 172 -0.82 -8.84 9.62
C TYR A 172 0.42 -8.82 10.51
N ASN A 173 1.60 -8.58 9.94
CA ASN A 173 2.89 -8.55 10.65
C ASN A 173 3.08 -9.70 11.66
N TYR A 174 2.83 -10.94 11.21
CA TYR A 174 2.98 -12.16 12.02
C TYR A 174 2.04 -12.25 13.23
N GLN A 175 0.90 -11.55 13.20
CA GLN A 175 -0.13 -11.61 14.23
C GLN A 175 -1.46 -12.04 13.64
N LEU A 176 -2.25 -12.78 14.42
CA LEU A 176 -3.68 -12.97 14.19
C LEU A 176 -4.43 -11.82 14.87
N ILE A 177 -5.34 -11.20 14.12
CA ILE A 177 -6.12 -10.04 14.55
C ILE A 177 -7.59 -10.32 14.25
N ALA A 178 -8.43 -10.21 15.28
CA ALA A 178 -9.88 -10.27 15.17
C ALA A 178 -10.44 -8.86 15.34
N TYR A 179 -11.34 -8.43 14.45
CA TYR A 179 -11.97 -7.12 14.49
C TYR A 179 -13.44 -7.18 14.08
N ASP A 180 -14.24 -6.26 14.62
CA ASP A 180 -15.67 -6.14 14.31
C ASP A 180 -15.95 -5.36 13.01
N GLN A 181 -17.23 -5.12 12.73
CA GLN A 181 -17.68 -4.41 11.53
C GLN A 181 -17.16 -2.96 11.41
N ASP A 182 -16.80 -2.35 12.54
CA ASP A 182 -16.36 -0.96 12.67
C ASP A 182 -14.82 -0.87 12.74
N GLY A 183 -14.13 -2.01 12.55
CA GLY A 183 -12.69 -2.12 12.57
C GLY A 183 -12.09 -2.14 13.97
N VAL A 184 -12.91 -2.27 15.02
CA VAL A 184 -12.45 -2.34 16.41
C VAL A 184 -11.87 -3.72 16.66
N VAL A 185 -10.64 -3.79 17.15
CA VAL A 185 -9.94 -5.03 17.44
C VAL A 185 -10.51 -5.67 18.71
N THR A 186 -11.03 -6.89 18.58
CA THR A 186 -11.62 -7.66 19.67
C THR A 186 -10.66 -8.68 20.27
N GLU A 187 -9.72 -9.19 19.48
CA GLU A 187 -8.70 -10.15 19.92
C GLU A 187 -7.42 -9.96 19.06
N GLN A 188 -6.25 -10.20 19.65
CA GLN A 188 -4.96 -10.11 18.95
C GLN A 188 -3.96 -11.07 19.61
N THR A 189 -3.23 -11.86 18.83
CA THR A 189 -2.16 -12.72 19.32
C THR A 189 -1.03 -12.86 18.32
N ASP A 190 0.19 -13.06 18.80
CA ASP A 190 1.33 -13.40 17.95
C ASP A 190 1.17 -14.81 17.37
N ILE A 191 1.61 -14.98 16.12
CA ILE A 191 1.65 -16.29 15.46
C ILE A 191 2.88 -17.05 15.95
N VAL A 192 2.68 -18.28 16.39
CA VAL A 192 3.74 -19.19 16.80
C VAL A 192 3.76 -20.39 15.85
N GLY A 193 4.84 -20.53 15.08
CA GLY A 193 5.02 -21.63 14.14
C GLY A 193 5.09 -23.00 14.81
N ASN A 194 4.61 -24.01 14.10
CA ASN A 194 4.51 -25.41 14.53
C ASN A 194 3.74 -25.60 15.84
N LYS A 195 2.70 -24.79 16.07
CA LYS A 195 1.80 -24.93 17.21
C LYS A 195 0.36 -24.67 16.80
N TRP A 196 -0.55 -25.38 17.47
CA TRP A 196 -1.97 -25.10 17.40
C TRP A 196 -2.28 -23.78 18.09
N ILE A 197 -3.02 -22.91 17.39
CA ILE A 197 -3.47 -21.63 17.93
C ILE A 197 -5.00 -21.63 17.89
N LYS A 198 -5.65 -21.54 19.05
CA LYS A 198 -7.08 -21.26 19.14
C LYS A 198 -7.28 -19.75 19.23
N PHE A 199 -8.03 -19.19 18.30
CA PHE A 199 -8.21 -17.74 18.20
C PHE A 199 -9.59 -17.43 17.62
N ASN A 200 -10.35 -16.53 18.25
CA ASN A 200 -11.71 -16.18 17.81
C ASN A 200 -12.60 -17.42 17.51
N ASN A 201 -12.59 -18.40 18.42
CA ASN A 201 -13.27 -19.70 18.31
C ASN A 201 -12.82 -20.66 17.18
N ASP A 202 -11.88 -20.25 16.33
CA ASP A 202 -11.32 -21.08 15.27
C ASP A 202 -9.94 -21.63 15.67
N TRP A 203 -9.53 -22.73 15.03
CA TRP A 203 -8.19 -23.29 15.19
C TRP A 203 -7.35 -23.01 13.96
N TYR A 204 -6.08 -22.67 14.18
CA TYR A 204 -5.10 -22.38 13.15
C TYR A 204 -3.82 -23.17 13.41
N TYR A 205 -3.05 -23.37 12.35
CA TYR A 205 -1.70 -23.90 12.42
C TYR A 205 -0.82 -23.20 11.39
N PHE A 206 0.40 -22.87 11.79
CA PHE A 206 1.37 -22.17 10.95
C PHE A 206 2.66 -22.99 10.85
N ASP A 207 3.33 -22.92 9.71
CA ASP A 207 4.62 -23.56 9.52
C ASP A 207 5.75 -22.87 10.31
N LYS A 208 6.97 -23.41 10.25
CA LYS A 208 8.14 -22.82 10.91
C LYS A 208 8.51 -21.41 10.41
N ASN A 209 8.04 -21.03 9.23
CA ASN A 209 8.24 -19.73 8.60
C ASN A 209 7.03 -18.81 8.79
N LEU A 210 6.06 -19.20 9.63
CA LEU A 210 4.83 -18.48 9.94
C LEU A 210 3.85 -18.36 8.77
N ASN A 211 3.94 -19.26 7.78
CA ASN A 211 2.93 -19.39 6.74
C ASN A 211 1.73 -20.17 7.28
N PRO A 212 0.48 -19.69 7.06
CA PRO A 212 -0.71 -20.43 7.47
C PRO A 212 -0.81 -21.74 6.70
N TYR A 213 -1.21 -22.82 7.37
CA TYR A 213 -1.61 -24.04 6.69
C TYR A 213 -2.96 -23.85 6.00
N THR A 214 -3.03 -24.28 4.75
CA THR A 214 -4.23 -24.31 3.92
C THR A 214 -4.23 -25.62 3.14
N GLY A 215 -5.39 -26.25 2.96
CA GLY A 215 -5.45 -27.57 2.35
C GLY A 215 -4.98 -28.67 3.30
N VAL A 216 -4.41 -29.75 2.74
CA VAL A 216 -4.09 -30.97 3.51
C VAL A 216 -2.68 -30.92 4.12
N HIS A 217 -2.61 -31.06 5.45
CA HIS A 217 -1.35 -31.13 6.19
C HIS A 217 -1.33 -32.29 7.20
N THR A 218 -0.16 -32.86 7.47
CA THR A 218 0.03 -33.88 8.52
C THR A 218 0.69 -33.25 9.74
N ILE A 219 0.05 -33.35 10.90
CA ILE A 219 0.53 -32.85 12.20
C ILE A 219 0.51 -34.02 13.18
N ASP A 220 1.66 -34.35 13.76
CA ASP A 220 1.83 -35.47 14.70
C ASP A 220 1.22 -36.81 14.21
N GLY A 221 1.40 -37.09 12.92
CA GLY A 221 0.89 -38.31 12.27
C GLY A 221 -0.60 -38.29 11.89
N VAL A 222 -1.32 -37.22 12.22
CA VAL A 222 -2.74 -37.04 11.87
C VAL A 222 -2.89 -36.06 10.71
N ARG A 223 -3.73 -36.40 9.73
CA ARG A 223 -3.93 -35.59 8.53
C ARG A 223 -5.17 -34.69 8.69
N TYR A 224 -4.97 -33.39 8.55
CA TYR A 224 -5.99 -32.36 8.68
C TYR A 224 -6.18 -31.60 7.36
N TYR A 225 -7.40 -31.13 7.12
CA TYR A 225 -7.76 -30.21 6.06
C TYR A 225 -8.04 -28.83 6.67
N PHE A 226 -7.24 -27.84 6.30
CA PHE A 226 -7.43 -26.44 6.62
C PHE A 226 -8.13 -25.74 5.46
N LEU A 227 -9.07 -24.85 5.77
CA LEU A 227 -9.76 -24.04 4.78
C LEU A 227 -8.80 -23.03 4.12
N TRP A 228 -9.24 -22.42 3.02
CA TRP A 228 -8.45 -21.46 2.26
C TRP A 228 -8.06 -20.20 3.06
N ASP A 229 -8.81 -19.87 4.12
CA ASP A 229 -8.54 -18.78 5.06
C ASP A 229 -7.73 -19.23 6.30
N GLY A 230 -7.19 -20.45 6.27
CA GLY A 230 -6.29 -21.01 7.29
C GLY A 230 -7.00 -21.63 8.49
N LYS A 231 -8.34 -21.58 8.54
CA LYS A 231 -9.11 -22.14 9.64
C LYS A 231 -9.21 -23.67 9.54
N LEU A 232 -9.10 -24.35 10.67
CA LEU A 232 -9.55 -25.73 10.80
C LEU A 232 -11.08 -25.75 10.99
N PRO A 233 -11.84 -26.51 10.18
CA PRO A 233 -13.26 -26.73 10.41
C PRO A 233 -13.57 -27.14 11.86
N SER A 234 -14.60 -26.55 12.44
CA SER A 234 -14.99 -26.74 13.85
C SER A 234 -16.51 -26.85 14.03
N TYR A 235 -17.20 -27.51 13.09
CA TYR A 235 -18.65 -27.67 13.13
C TYR A 235 -19.04 -28.92 13.93
N ASP A 236 -20.05 -28.81 14.79
CA ASP A 236 -20.70 -29.95 15.46
C ASP A 236 -21.63 -30.70 14.50
N SER A 237 -21.03 -31.27 13.45
CA SER A 237 -21.73 -32.04 12.43
C SER A 237 -21.00 -33.35 12.16
N VAL A 238 -21.79 -34.42 11.96
CA VAL A 238 -21.29 -35.72 11.49
C VAL A 238 -21.06 -35.74 9.98
N MET A 239 -21.34 -34.63 9.29
CA MET A 239 -21.16 -34.55 7.84
C MET A 239 -19.69 -34.65 7.45
N VAL A 240 -19.46 -35.34 6.34
CA VAL A 240 -18.17 -35.39 5.63
C VAL A 240 -18.28 -34.44 4.45
N ASN A 241 -17.38 -33.47 4.39
CA ASN A 241 -17.23 -32.57 3.27
C ASN A 241 -16.24 -33.17 2.28
N THR A 242 -16.46 -32.94 0.98
CA THR A 242 -15.55 -33.34 -0.09
C THR A 242 -15.07 -32.13 -0.87
N THR A 243 -13.79 -32.13 -1.25
CA THR A 243 -13.19 -31.11 -2.11
C THR A 243 -12.21 -31.76 -3.08
N LYS A 244 -11.86 -31.03 -4.15
CA LYS A 244 -10.83 -31.44 -5.11
C LYS A 244 -9.68 -30.44 -5.08
N GLU A 245 -8.46 -30.94 -4.85
CA GLU A 245 -7.26 -30.11 -4.80
C GLU A 245 -6.07 -30.90 -5.34
N ASN A 246 -5.26 -30.29 -6.22
CA ASN A 246 -4.02 -30.89 -6.76
C ASN A 246 -4.18 -32.32 -7.32
N ASN A 247 -5.28 -32.59 -8.04
CA ASN A 247 -5.67 -33.93 -8.54
C ASN A 247 -6.00 -34.96 -7.45
N TYR A 248 -6.40 -34.53 -6.26
CA TYR A 248 -6.93 -35.40 -5.22
C TYR A 248 -8.39 -35.09 -4.94
N LEU A 249 -9.18 -36.13 -4.69
CA LEU A 249 -10.44 -36.05 -3.98
C LEU A 249 -10.15 -36.19 -2.48
N ILE A 250 -10.57 -35.20 -1.70
CA ILE A 250 -10.29 -35.08 -0.28
C ILE A 250 -11.60 -35.06 0.47
N SER A 251 -11.79 -36.00 1.38
CA SER A 251 -12.95 -36.08 2.27
C SER A 251 -12.50 -35.76 3.70
N TYR A 252 -13.18 -34.85 4.39
CA TYR A 252 -12.85 -34.45 5.76
C TYR A 252 -14.10 -34.18 6.61
N ASN A 253 -14.01 -34.37 7.93
CA ASN A 253 -15.15 -34.19 8.84
C ASN A 253 -15.24 -32.77 9.42
N GLY A 254 -16.24 -32.52 10.28
CA GLY A 254 -16.44 -31.22 10.94
C GLY A 254 -15.32 -30.74 11.87
N LYS A 255 -14.31 -31.57 12.15
CA LYS A 255 -13.09 -31.21 12.91
C LYS A 255 -11.86 -31.06 12.01
N GLY A 256 -12.06 -31.03 10.69
CA GLY A 256 -11.00 -30.98 9.70
C GLY A 256 -10.20 -32.27 9.56
N LEU A 257 -10.57 -33.38 10.22
CA LEU A 257 -9.84 -34.64 10.06
C LEU A 257 -10.09 -35.20 8.66
N VAL A 258 -9.02 -35.48 7.92
CA VAL A 258 -9.10 -36.12 6.60
C VAL A 258 -9.44 -37.59 6.79
N VAL A 259 -10.61 -37.99 6.27
CA VAL A 259 -11.09 -39.38 6.30
C VAL A 259 -10.77 -40.12 5.00
N GLU A 260 -10.60 -39.40 3.90
CA GLU A 260 -10.26 -39.97 2.60
C GLU A 260 -9.38 -39.01 1.81
N TYR A 261 -8.41 -39.55 1.07
CA TYR A 261 -7.47 -38.77 0.25
C TYR A 261 -7.04 -39.61 -0.95
N VAL A 262 -7.75 -39.46 -2.06
CA VAL A 262 -7.65 -40.34 -3.24
C VAL A 262 -7.14 -39.55 -4.42
N LYS A 263 -6.09 -40.05 -5.09
CA LYS A 263 -5.61 -39.46 -6.33
C LYS A 263 -6.61 -39.73 -7.45
N ILE A 264 -6.98 -38.69 -8.18
CA ILE A 264 -7.80 -38.79 -9.38
C ILE A 264 -6.86 -39.19 -10.51
N GLU A 265 -6.93 -40.44 -10.95
CA GLU A 265 -6.29 -40.86 -12.19
C GLU A 265 -7.18 -40.41 -13.35
N GLY A 266 -6.63 -39.66 -14.30
CA GLY A 266 -7.35 -39.34 -15.54
C GLY A 266 -7.53 -40.61 -16.35
N ASP A 267 -8.74 -40.82 -16.88
CA ASP A 267 -8.97 -41.85 -17.89
C ASP A 267 -7.97 -41.63 -19.04
N LYS A 268 -7.19 -42.67 -19.34
CA LYS A 268 -6.25 -42.71 -20.47
C LYS A 268 -7.00 -42.75 -21.80
#